data_AF-A0A943K9B1-F1
#
_entry.id   AF-A0A943K9B1-F1
#
_cell.length_a   1.000
_cell.length_b   1.000
_cell.length_c   1.000
_cell.angle_alpha   90.00
_cell.angle_beta   90.00
_cell.angle_gamma   90.00
#
_symmetry.space_group_name_H-M   'P 1'
#
loop_
_entity.id
_entity.type
_entity.pdbx_description
1 polymer ?
#
loop_
_entity_poly.entity_id
_entity_poly.type
_entity_poly.pdbx_seq_one_letter_code
_entity_poly.pdbx_strand_id
1 'polypeptide(L)'
;MQTAAYTPIDEKFETNNPFFPCFFENDRYAPRPVLPEDCYYKIYHDGGSFIATKCFKSQSARKNKGHKKEEIDYMFDSLYATAMQSGLTDKHSDRALTAFLKNGLMPLFPELENADEFIEKKIKAKRHNLAVRKKRFRRKAHLNRWNYFITLTYDDKKQTAESFRKKLRKCLSNLHTRRGWRYMGVFERAPETGRLHFHGLIYVPCGEMIGNIEEKKDYSTAQGKMQTYRENDFFSEAFGRNDFTPLGEMQLKYGRTVDYIVKYIGKTNERICYSRGIPTVICKKLSEANIITAYKDYVEKYILFDNVIDWERDILRRTKYSQIRVIDVLCNPPRVA
;
A
#
# COMPACT_ATOMS: atom_id res chain seq x y z
N MET A 1 34.62 3.49 41.49
CA MET A 1 34.48 4.88 40.99
C MET A 1 35.68 5.18 40.13
N GLN A 2 35.50 5.21 38.80
CA GLN A 2 36.46 5.79 37.86
C GLN A 2 35.65 6.32 36.69
N THR A 3 35.52 7.64 36.67
CA THR A 3 34.89 8.45 35.63
C THR A 3 35.86 8.56 34.46
N ALA A 4 35.53 7.93 33.33
CA ALA A 4 36.26 8.14 32.08
C ALA A 4 35.82 9.49 31.48
N ALA A 5 36.77 10.42 31.40
CA ALA A 5 36.62 11.71 30.72
C ALA A 5 36.55 11.47 29.20
N TYR A 6 35.59 12.12 28.55
CA TYR A 6 35.49 12.18 27.09
C TYR A 6 36.57 13.11 26.53
N THR A 7 37.46 12.58 25.72
CA THR A 7 38.34 13.36 24.84
C THR A 7 37.54 13.82 23.61
N PRO A 8 37.65 15.09 23.17
CA PRO A 8 37.01 15.55 21.93
C PRO A 8 37.73 14.92 20.73
N ILE A 9 36.97 14.41 19.77
CA ILE A 9 37.53 13.92 18.50
C ILE A 9 37.66 15.13 17.56
N ASP A 10 38.90 15.37 17.14
CA ASP A 10 39.34 16.46 16.29
C ASP A 10 38.60 16.56 14.94
N GLU A 11 38.41 17.81 14.53
CA GLU A 11 37.60 18.31 13.43
C GLU A 11 38.23 18.12 12.03
N LYS A 12 38.99 17.05 11.79
CA LYS A 12 39.69 16.83 10.51
C LYS A 12 39.61 15.39 10.02
N PHE A 13 38.44 15.02 9.49
CA PHE A 13 38.33 13.97 8.48
C PHE A 13 37.79 14.57 7.19
N GLU A 14 38.72 15.06 6.36
CA GLU A 14 38.45 15.47 4.99
C GLU A 14 37.99 14.27 4.16
N THR A 15 36.81 14.40 3.57
CA THR A 15 36.15 13.39 2.74
C THR A 15 36.68 13.42 1.32
N ASN A 16 37.61 12.52 0.97
CA ASN A 16 37.94 12.20 -0.42
C ASN A 16 37.18 10.93 -0.86
N ASN A 17 35.85 11.01 -0.94
CA ASN A 17 35.03 9.98 -1.59
C ASN A 17 34.41 10.57 -2.88
N PRO A 18 34.86 10.16 -4.08
CA PRO A 18 34.53 10.82 -5.34
C PRO A 18 33.12 10.51 -5.89
N PHE A 19 32.19 9.97 -5.08
CA PHE A 19 30.86 9.53 -5.53
C PHE A 19 29.68 10.41 -5.08
N PHE A 20 29.92 11.52 -4.38
CA PHE A 20 28.89 12.50 -4.03
C PHE A 20 29.42 13.94 -4.21
N PRO A 21 29.42 14.52 -5.42
CA PRO A 21 29.75 15.92 -5.57
C PRO A 21 28.52 16.76 -5.21
N CYS A 22 28.70 17.68 -4.26
CA CYS A 22 27.87 18.84 -3.98
C CYS A 22 26.51 18.60 -3.28
N PHE A 23 26.52 18.37 -1.96
CA PHE A 23 25.34 18.63 -1.12
C PHE A 23 25.61 19.35 0.21
N PHE A 24 26.87 19.67 0.54
CA PHE A 24 27.22 20.23 1.85
C PHE A 24 28.18 21.42 1.81
N GLU A 25 28.04 22.34 0.86
CA GLU A 25 28.73 23.63 0.97
C GLU A 25 27.75 24.78 0.72
N ASN A 26 27.58 25.59 1.76
CA ASN A 26 27.01 26.95 1.82
C ASN A 26 25.53 27.20 2.18
N ASP A 27 24.72 26.19 2.52
CA ASP A 27 23.32 26.43 2.98
C ASP A 27 23.07 26.19 4.48
N ARG A 28 24.12 26.23 5.33
CA ARG A 28 23.95 26.13 6.80
C ARG A 28 23.28 27.35 7.44
N TYR A 29 23.08 28.43 6.68
CA TYR A 29 22.43 29.68 7.09
C TYR A 29 21.31 30.12 6.14
N ALA A 30 20.74 29.22 5.33
CA ALA A 30 19.46 29.53 4.71
C ALA A 30 18.45 29.77 5.85
N PRO A 31 17.78 30.94 5.92
CA PRO A 31 16.76 31.15 6.94
C PRO A 31 15.76 30.01 6.83
N ARG A 32 15.50 29.32 7.95
CA ARG A 32 14.46 28.28 7.98
C ARG A 32 13.21 28.89 7.36
N PRO A 33 12.59 28.26 6.36
CA PRO A 33 11.36 28.78 5.79
C PRO A 33 10.40 29.00 6.95
N VAL A 34 9.92 30.24 7.12
CA VAL A 34 9.01 30.60 8.23
C VAL A 34 7.81 29.66 8.13
N LEU A 35 7.74 28.72 9.06
CA LEU A 35 6.73 27.67 9.04
C LEU A 35 5.39 28.35 9.37
N PRO A 36 4.34 28.12 8.57
CA PRO A 36 3.11 28.87 8.69
C PRO A 36 2.46 28.62 10.05
N GLU A 37 1.82 29.65 10.61
CA GLU A 37 0.88 29.54 11.73
C GLU A 37 -0.04 28.33 11.52
N ASP A 38 -0.15 27.48 12.54
CA ASP A 38 -1.22 26.53 12.80
C ASP A 38 -2.05 26.11 11.56
N CYS A 39 -1.42 25.37 10.65
CA CYS A 39 -1.97 25.01 9.33
C CYS A 39 -2.44 23.55 9.26
N TYR A 40 -3.38 23.25 8.35
CA TYR A 40 -3.77 21.86 8.07
C TYR A 40 -2.84 21.21 7.06
N TYR A 41 -2.45 19.98 7.35
CA TYR A 41 -1.60 19.15 6.50
C TYR A 41 -2.24 17.81 6.18
N LYS A 42 -2.02 17.32 4.95
CA LYS A 42 -2.24 15.92 4.57
C LYS A 42 -0.99 15.13 4.92
N ILE A 43 -1.14 14.09 5.70
CA ILE A 43 -0.04 13.30 6.26
C ILE A 43 -0.17 11.85 5.80
N TYR A 44 0.91 11.28 5.30
CA TYR A 44 1.04 9.84 5.04
C TYR A 44 2.33 9.30 5.67
N HIS A 45 2.42 7.99 5.81
CA HIS A 45 3.65 7.31 6.18
C HIS A 45 4.24 6.64 4.94
N ASP A 46 5.53 6.85 4.67
CA ASP A 46 6.20 6.31 3.48
C ASP A 46 6.86 4.94 3.70
N GLY A 47 7.11 4.59 4.96
CA GLY A 47 7.75 3.37 5.40
C GLY A 47 8.83 3.64 6.45
N GLY A 48 9.46 4.81 6.38
CA GLY A 48 10.39 5.31 7.38
C GLY A 48 9.78 6.40 8.27
N SER A 49 9.18 7.42 7.66
CA SER A 49 8.76 8.64 8.36
C SER A 49 7.35 9.11 7.97
N PHE A 50 6.80 9.98 8.82
CA PHE A 50 5.59 10.73 8.50
C PHE A 50 5.91 11.92 7.60
N ILE A 51 5.25 11.97 6.45
CA ILE A 51 5.42 13.02 5.45
C ILE A 51 4.14 13.84 5.35
N ALA A 52 4.27 15.15 5.48
CA ALA A 52 3.19 16.11 5.43
C ALA A 52 3.26 16.96 4.15
N THR A 53 2.09 17.33 3.63
CA THR A 53 1.95 18.32 2.56
C THR A 53 0.85 19.29 2.94
N LYS A 54 1.12 20.59 2.82
CA LYS A 54 0.18 21.65 3.20
C LYS A 54 -1.14 21.49 2.43
N CYS A 55 -2.26 21.63 3.12
CA CYS A 55 -3.58 21.64 2.50
C CYS A 55 -3.82 23.00 1.85
N PHE A 56 -4.10 23.01 0.55
CA PHE A 56 -4.59 24.18 -0.16
C PHE A 56 -6.10 24.04 -0.41
N LYS A 57 -6.85 25.14 -0.28
CA LYS A 57 -8.26 25.19 -0.70
C LYS A 57 -8.30 25.05 -2.22
N SER A 58 -9.04 24.05 -2.72
CA SER A 58 -9.21 23.87 -4.17
C SER A 58 -10.03 25.03 -4.71
N GLN A 59 -9.51 25.75 -5.70
CA GLN A 59 -10.23 26.86 -6.35
C GLN A 59 -11.33 26.37 -7.31
N SER A 60 -11.40 25.07 -7.61
CA SER A 60 -12.47 24.51 -8.44
C SER A 60 -12.85 23.08 -8.04
N ALA A 61 -14.13 22.74 -8.26
CA ALA A 61 -14.60 21.37 -8.19
C ALA A 61 -14.12 20.61 -9.44
N ARG A 62 -13.38 19.50 -9.25
CA ARG A 62 -12.99 18.64 -10.38
C ARG A 62 -14.24 18.03 -11.01
N LYS A 63 -14.51 18.37 -12.27
CA LYS A 63 -15.50 17.68 -13.09
C LYS A 63 -14.97 16.29 -13.44
N ASN A 64 -15.45 15.27 -12.75
CA ASN A 64 -15.19 13.87 -13.14
C ASN A 64 -16.03 13.53 -14.36
N LYS A 65 -15.47 13.69 -15.57
CA LYS A 65 -16.06 13.06 -16.77
C LYS A 65 -15.64 11.58 -16.77
N GLY A 66 -16.59 10.69 -16.50
CA GLY A 66 -16.36 9.26 -16.65
C GLY A 66 -16.18 8.93 -18.14
N HIS A 67 -15.05 8.32 -18.50
CA HIS A 67 -14.87 7.75 -19.84
C HIS A 67 -15.74 6.48 -19.94
N LYS A 68 -16.62 6.41 -20.94
CA LYS A 68 -17.35 5.17 -21.28
C LYS A 68 -16.39 4.22 -21.97
N LYS A 69 -16.33 2.95 -21.57
CA LYS A 69 -15.48 1.96 -22.23
C LYS A 69 -16.07 1.57 -23.56
N GLU A 70 -15.24 1.52 -24.59
CA GLU A 70 -15.59 1.08 -25.94
C GLU A 70 -15.11 -0.37 -26.18
N GLU A 71 -15.54 -1.00 -27.27
CA GLU A 71 -15.18 -2.38 -27.62
C GLU A 71 -13.66 -2.58 -27.73
N ILE A 72 -12.97 -1.60 -28.33
CA ILE A 72 -11.52 -1.59 -28.45
C ILE A 72 -10.81 -1.59 -27.08
N ASP A 73 -11.43 -0.98 -26.06
CA ASP A 73 -10.88 -0.98 -24.69
C ASP A 73 -10.94 -2.37 -24.06
N TYR A 74 -12.02 -3.12 -24.30
CA TYR A 74 -12.17 -4.48 -23.80
C TYR A 74 -11.20 -5.43 -24.51
N MET A 75 -11.04 -5.29 -25.82
CA MET A 75 -10.08 -6.09 -26.59
C MET A 75 -8.64 -5.78 -26.17
N PHE A 76 -8.29 -4.50 -26.00
CA PHE A 76 -6.99 -4.12 -25.43
C PHE A 76 -6.79 -4.74 -24.05
N ASP A 77 -7.77 -4.63 -23.15
CA ASP A 77 -7.68 -5.16 -21.78
C ASP A 77 -7.44 -6.68 -21.77
N SER A 78 -8.10 -7.41 -22.67
CA SER A 78 -7.96 -8.87 -22.84
C SER A 78 -6.57 -9.24 -23.36
N LEU A 79 -6.15 -8.66 -24.50
CA LEU A 79 -4.84 -8.92 -25.10
C LEU A 79 -3.70 -8.54 -24.15
N TYR A 80 -3.83 -7.41 -23.46
CA TYR A 80 -2.85 -6.98 -22.46
C TYR A 80 -2.75 -7.98 -21.31
N ALA A 81 -3.87 -8.53 -20.82
CA ALA A 81 -3.85 -9.54 -19.77
C ALA A 81 -3.12 -10.82 -20.21
N THR A 82 -3.40 -11.30 -21.42
CA THR A 82 -2.71 -12.45 -22.03
C THR A 82 -1.21 -12.20 -22.17
N ALA A 83 -0.83 -11.02 -22.68
CA ALA A 83 0.57 -10.66 -22.85
C ALA A 83 1.33 -10.64 -21.51
N MET A 84 0.70 -10.11 -20.45
CA MET A 84 1.30 -10.11 -19.11
C MET A 84 1.45 -11.52 -18.52
N GLN A 85 0.52 -12.44 -18.78
CA GLN A 85 0.63 -13.83 -18.34
C GLN A 85 1.79 -14.56 -19.01
N SER A 86 2.01 -14.30 -20.31
CA SER A 86 3.14 -14.82 -21.07
C SER A 86 4.47 -14.12 -20.78
N GLY A 87 4.48 -13.11 -19.89
CA GLY A 87 5.69 -12.40 -19.50
C GLY A 87 6.23 -11.42 -20.54
N LEU A 88 5.42 -11.02 -21.52
CA LEU A 88 5.81 -10.03 -22.53
C LEU A 88 5.98 -8.65 -21.90
N THR A 89 7.10 -7.99 -22.18
CA THR A 89 7.40 -6.64 -21.72
C THR A 89 8.12 -5.87 -22.80
N ASP A 90 7.82 -4.58 -22.99
CA ASP A 90 8.67 -3.74 -23.84
C ASP A 90 9.99 -3.43 -23.11
N LYS A 91 11.12 -3.74 -23.75
CA LYS A 91 12.46 -3.23 -23.41
C LYS A 91 12.82 -2.08 -24.36
N HIS A 92 13.87 -1.31 -24.08
CA HIS A 92 14.21 -0.12 -24.86
C HIS A 92 14.35 -0.36 -26.37
N SER A 93 14.88 -1.52 -26.79
CA SER A 93 15.03 -1.91 -28.20
C SER A 93 13.96 -2.88 -28.69
N ASP A 94 13.24 -3.54 -27.79
CA ASP A 94 12.32 -4.63 -28.10
C ASP A 94 10.89 -4.26 -27.67
N ARG A 95 10.06 -3.97 -28.66
CA ARG A 95 8.64 -3.60 -28.48
C ARG A 95 7.72 -4.81 -28.62
N ALA A 96 8.14 -5.98 -28.15
CA ALA A 96 7.37 -7.23 -28.26
C ALA A 96 5.93 -7.12 -27.75
N LEU A 97 5.69 -6.41 -26.63
CA LEU A 97 4.34 -6.22 -26.10
C LEU A 97 3.51 -5.33 -27.03
N THR A 98 4.09 -4.22 -27.51
CA THR A 98 3.42 -3.32 -28.46
C THR A 98 3.08 -4.03 -29.77
N ALA A 99 4.02 -4.80 -30.31
CA ALA A 99 3.82 -5.59 -31.54
C ALA A 99 2.73 -6.64 -31.38
N PHE A 100 2.73 -7.38 -30.25
CA PHE A 100 1.69 -8.35 -29.93
C PHE A 100 0.30 -7.70 -29.87
N LEU A 101 0.19 -6.55 -29.19
CA LEU A 101 -1.07 -5.81 -29.08
C LEU A 101 -1.54 -5.29 -30.44
N LYS A 102 -0.62 -4.77 -31.25
CA LYS A 102 -0.92 -4.27 -32.60
C LYS A 102 -1.45 -5.38 -33.50
N ASN A 103 -0.78 -6.53 -33.52
CA ASN A 103 -1.19 -7.69 -34.31
C ASN A 103 -2.56 -8.25 -33.87
N GLY A 104 -2.91 -8.15 -32.58
CA GLY A 104 -4.22 -8.55 -32.08
C GLY A 104 -5.35 -7.54 -32.32
N LEU A 105 -5.03 -6.24 -32.41
CA LEU A 105 -6.02 -5.17 -32.56
C LEU A 105 -6.32 -4.82 -34.02
N MET A 106 -5.30 -4.69 -34.87
CA MET A 106 -5.45 -4.21 -36.24
C MET A 106 -6.41 -5.05 -37.11
N PRO A 107 -6.44 -6.39 -37.04
CA PRO A 107 -7.38 -7.19 -37.84
C PRO A 107 -8.86 -6.94 -37.49
N LEU A 108 -9.14 -6.52 -36.25
CA LEU A 108 -10.49 -6.28 -35.75
C LEU A 108 -10.90 -4.81 -35.84
N PHE A 109 -9.91 -3.90 -35.84
CA PHE A 109 -10.11 -2.46 -35.89
C PHE A 109 -9.18 -1.83 -36.94
N PRO A 110 -9.42 -2.11 -38.25
CA PRO A 110 -8.57 -1.60 -39.33
C PRO A 110 -8.62 -0.07 -39.45
N GLU A 111 -9.74 0.53 -39.05
CA GLU A 111 -9.97 1.98 -39.03
C GLU A 111 -9.22 2.71 -37.90
N LEU A 112 -8.46 2.00 -37.06
CA LEU A 112 -7.71 2.61 -35.96
C LEU A 112 -6.51 3.39 -36.49
N GLU A 113 -6.73 4.66 -36.82
CA GLU A 113 -5.67 5.62 -37.12
C GLU A 113 -4.71 5.73 -35.91
N ASN A 114 -3.41 5.76 -36.19
CA ASN A 114 -2.35 5.88 -35.17
C ASN A 114 -2.41 4.80 -34.07
N ALA A 115 -2.63 3.53 -34.46
CA ALA A 115 -2.68 2.38 -33.56
C ALA A 115 -1.50 2.32 -32.56
N ASP A 116 -0.28 2.67 -32.98
CA ASP A 116 0.90 2.68 -32.11
C ASP A 116 0.77 3.68 -30.96
N GLU A 117 0.32 4.91 -31.24
CA GLU A 117 0.12 5.95 -30.22
C GLU A 117 -1.01 5.56 -29.26
N PHE A 118 -2.11 4.99 -29.80
CA PHE A 118 -3.20 4.47 -28.99
C PHE A 118 -2.71 3.40 -28.00
N ILE A 119 -1.96 2.41 -28.49
CA ILE A 119 -1.41 1.32 -27.69
C ILE A 119 -0.46 1.85 -26.62
N GLU A 120 0.48 2.74 -26.99
CA GLU A 120 1.45 3.32 -26.05
C GLU A 120 0.74 4.09 -24.92
N LYS A 121 -0.25 4.91 -25.27
CA LYS A 121 -1.06 5.66 -24.30
C LYS A 121 -1.78 4.72 -23.34
N LYS A 122 -2.35 3.62 -23.82
CA LYS A 122 -3.04 2.62 -22.99
C LYS A 122 -2.05 1.86 -22.10
N ILE A 123 -0.89 1.46 -22.59
CA ILE A 123 0.18 0.83 -21.79
C ILE A 123 0.64 1.78 -20.67
N LYS A 124 0.90 3.05 -20.99
CA LYS A 124 1.28 4.09 -20.02
C LYS A 124 0.20 4.25 -18.94
N ALA A 125 -1.08 4.26 -19.32
CA ALA A 125 -2.19 4.29 -18.37
C ALA A 125 -2.23 3.06 -17.46
N LYS A 126 -1.99 1.85 -17.98
CA LYS A 126 -1.90 0.61 -17.17
C LYS A 126 -0.75 0.68 -16.16
N ARG A 127 0.45 1.09 -16.60
CA ARG A 127 1.63 1.27 -15.74
C ARG A 127 1.39 2.32 -14.65
N HIS A 128 0.82 3.47 -15.01
CA HIS A 128 0.48 4.52 -14.06
C HIS A 128 -0.54 4.03 -13.01
N ASN A 129 -1.62 3.38 -13.45
CA ASN A 129 -2.64 2.83 -12.55
C ASN A 129 -2.04 1.81 -11.59
N LEU A 130 -1.16 0.92 -12.07
CA LEU A 130 -0.45 -0.02 -11.22
C LEU A 130 0.40 0.71 -10.16
N ALA A 131 1.20 1.70 -10.56
CA ALA A 131 2.02 2.49 -9.64
C ALA A 131 1.17 3.19 -8.56
N VAL A 132 0.02 3.77 -8.95
CA VAL A 132 -0.93 4.41 -8.02
C VAL A 132 -1.51 3.38 -7.04
N ARG A 133 -1.86 2.17 -7.48
CA ARG A 133 -2.34 1.09 -6.59
C ARG A 133 -1.25 0.68 -5.60
N LYS A 134 -0.01 0.47 -6.05
CA LYS A 134 1.12 0.11 -5.19
C LYS A 134 1.39 1.20 -4.14
N LYS A 135 1.42 2.47 -4.56
CA LYS A 135 1.55 3.64 -3.67
C LYS A 135 0.43 3.68 -2.63
N ARG A 136 -0.82 3.43 -3.05
CA ARG A 136 -1.98 3.39 -2.15
C ARG A 136 -1.86 2.27 -1.13
N PHE A 137 -1.44 1.09 -1.56
CA PHE A 137 -1.24 -0.07 -0.69
C PHE A 137 -0.19 0.22 0.37
N ARG A 138 1.01 0.67 -0.03
CA ARG A 138 2.10 1.02 0.89
C ARG A 138 1.67 2.07 1.92
N ARG A 139 1.03 3.14 1.48
CA ARG A 139 0.52 4.18 2.40
C ARG A 139 -0.50 3.64 3.40
N LYS A 140 -1.41 2.74 2.99
CA LYS A 140 -2.32 2.09 3.94
C LYS A 140 -1.57 1.18 4.91
N ALA A 141 -0.62 0.39 4.39
CA ALA A 141 0.17 -0.54 5.16
C ALA A 141 0.92 0.18 6.28
N HIS A 142 1.67 1.23 5.95
CA HIS A 142 2.52 1.93 6.91
C HIS A 142 1.79 2.92 7.81
N LEU A 143 0.62 3.43 7.38
CA LEU A 143 -0.19 4.32 8.21
C LEU A 143 -1.04 3.54 9.23
N ASN A 144 -1.19 2.23 9.10
CA ASN A 144 -2.01 1.42 9.99
C ASN A 144 -1.18 0.37 10.72
N ARG A 145 -1.64 -0.04 11.90
CA ARG A 145 -1.05 -1.17 12.64
C ARG A 145 -1.67 -2.48 12.16
N TRP A 146 -0.84 -3.53 12.17
CA TRP A 146 -1.18 -4.90 11.82
C TRP A 146 -0.47 -5.80 12.81
N ASN A 147 -1.11 -6.90 13.22
CA ASN A 147 -0.52 -7.87 14.16
C ASN A 147 -0.41 -9.28 13.56
N TYR A 148 -1.00 -9.53 12.39
CA TYR A 148 -0.82 -10.79 11.67
C TYR A 148 -0.60 -10.55 10.18
N PHE A 149 0.32 -11.31 9.62
CA PHE A 149 0.36 -11.64 8.20
C PHE A 149 -0.32 -13.00 8.02
N ILE A 150 -1.32 -13.05 7.16
CA ILE A 150 -2.09 -14.27 6.91
C ILE A 150 -1.90 -14.78 5.49
N THR A 151 -1.84 -16.11 5.39
CA THR A 151 -1.97 -16.82 4.11
C THR A 151 -3.09 -17.83 4.24
N LEU A 152 -4.12 -17.71 3.39
CA LEU A 152 -5.27 -18.61 3.38
C LEU A 152 -5.34 -19.37 2.06
N THR A 153 -5.50 -20.68 2.15
CA THR A 153 -5.64 -21.58 1.01
C THR A 153 -6.90 -22.40 1.19
N TYR A 154 -7.79 -22.38 0.20
CA TYR A 154 -9.03 -23.13 0.31
C TYR A 154 -8.79 -24.63 0.08
N ASP A 155 -9.56 -25.47 0.75
CA ASP A 155 -9.65 -26.92 0.50
C ASP A 155 -10.67 -27.21 -0.63
N ASP A 156 -10.25 -27.96 -1.65
CA ASP A 156 -11.08 -28.29 -2.82
C ASP A 156 -12.27 -29.18 -2.44
N LYS A 157 -12.18 -29.92 -1.33
CA LYS A 157 -13.30 -30.72 -0.79
C LYS A 157 -14.41 -29.83 -0.21
N LYS A 158 -14.08 -28.59 0.18
CA LYS A 158 -15.01 -27.68 0.88
C LYS A 158 -15.61 -26.63 -0.06
N GLN A 159 -14.85 -26.17 -1.04
CA GLN A 159 -15.26 -25.05 -1.90
C GLN A 159 -14.44 -24.94 -3.18
N THR A 160 -15.01 -24.26 -4.18
CA THR A 160 -14.31 -23.84 -5.39
C THR A 160 -13.59 -22.50 -5.17
N ALA A 161 -12.65 -22.16 -6.07
CA ALA A 161 -11.94 -20.88 -6.02
C ALA A 161 -12.88 -19.64 -6.03
N GLU A 162 -13.97 -19.69 -6.79
CA GLU A 162 -14.96 -18.61 -6.83
C GLU A 162 -15.73 -18.49 -5.51
N SER A 163 -16.19 -19.63 -5.00
CA SER A 163 -16.89 -19.72 -3.71
C SER A 163 -16.00 -19.25 -2.57
N PHE A 164 -14.72 -19.65 -2.56
CA PHE A 164 -13.71 -19.20 -1.61
C PHE A 164 -13.58 -17.69 -1.60
N ARG A 165 -13.38 -17.06 -2.77
CA ARG A 165 -13.26 -15.60 -2.89
C ARG A 165 -14.50 -14.87 -2.38
N LYS A 166 -15.70 -15.40 -2.62
CA LYS A 166 -16.96 -14.81 -2.17
C LYS A 166 -17.12 -14.95 -0.65
N LYS A 167 -16.99 -16.18 -0.12
CA LYS A 167 -17.15 -16.51 1.29
C LYS A 167 -16.11 -15.80 2.16
N LEU A 168 -14.83 -15.80 1.75
CA LEU A 168 -13.76 -15.16 2.51
C LEU A 168 -13.97 -13.65 2.61
N ARG A 169 -14.32 -12.97 1.51
CA ARG A 169 -14.61 -11.52 1.54
C ARG A 169 -15.78 -11.20 2.49
N LYS A 170 -16.83 -12.02 2.48
CA LYS A 170 -17.98 -11.84 3.36
C LYS A 170 -17.60 -12.08 4.83
N CYS A 171 -16.82 -13.13 5.11
CA CYS A 171 -16.29 -13.43 6.43
C CYS A 171 -15.46 -12.26 6.99
N LEU A 172 -14.43 -11.82 6.25
CA LEU A 172 -13.58 -10.68 6.66
C LEU A 172 -14.39 -9.39 6.87
N SER A 173 -15.37 -9.12 5.99
CA SER A 173 -16.27 -7.98 6.16
C SER A 173 -17.12 -8.08 7.42
N ASN A 174 -17.60 -9.28 7.78
CA ASN A 174 -18.37 -9.49 8.99
C ASN A 174 -17.49 -9.34 10.25
N LEU A 175 -16.27 -9.87 10.22
CA LEU A 175 -15.30 -9.72 11.32
C LEU A 175 -14.92 -8.25 11.53
N HIS A 176 -14.77 -7.49 10.45
CA HIS A 176 -14.58 -6.03 10.54
C HIS A 176 -15.74 -5.35 11.27
N THR A 177 -16.98 -5.63 10.85
CA THR A 177 -18.17 -4.96 11.43
C THR A 177 -18.44 -5.41 12.87
N ARG A 178 -18.32 -6.70 13.17
CA ARG A 178 -18.75 -7.28 14.45
C ARG A 178 -17.66 -7.27 15.52
N ARG A 179 -16.39 -7.37 15.11
CA ARG A 179 -15.24 -7.56 16.01
C ARG A 179 -14.15 -6.50 15.83
N GLY A 180 -14.40 -5.48 15.00
CA GLY A 180 -13.45 -4.38 14.78
C GLY A 180 -12.17 -4.75 14.04
N TRP A 181 -12.11 -5.93 13.40
CA TRP A 181 -10.94 -6.33 12.62
C TRP A 181 -10.64 -5.32 11.51
N ARG A 182 -9.37 -5.12 11.18
CA ARG A 182 -8.97 -4.44 9.94
C ARG A 182 -8.19 -5.41 9.09
N TYR A 183 -8.41 -5.37 7.78
CA TYR A 183 -7.69 -6.25 6.86
C TYR A 183 -7.33 -5.53 5.57
N MET A 184 -6.22 -5.92 4.96
CA MET A 184 -5.88 -5.56 3.58
C MET A 184 -5.06 -6.66 2.93
N GLY A 185 -5.37 -7.02 1.69
CA GLY A 185 -4.73 -8.16 1.03
C GLY A 185 -5.10 -8.32 -0.43
N VAL A 186 -4.61 -9.40 -1.02
CA VAL A 186 -4.76 -9.73 -2.43
C VAL A 186 -5.04 -11.22 -2.60
N PHE A 187 -5.85 -11.54 -3.60
CA PHE A 187 -6.00 -12.91 -4.08
C PHE A 187 -4.94 -13.18 -5.13
N GLU A 188 -4.27 -14.31 -5.05
CA GLU A 188 -3.22 -14.72 -5.98
C GLU A 188 -3.44 -16.18 -6.38
N ARG A 189 -3.11 -16.52 -7.62
CA ARG A 189 -2.96 -17.92 -8.05
C ARG A 189 -1.50 -18.33 -7.97
N ALA A 190 -1.22 -19.45 -7.29
CA ALA A 190 0.14 -19.99 -7.22
C ALA A 190 0.65 -20.31 -8.64
N PRO A 191 1.90 -19.95 -8.99
CA PRO A 191 2.44 -20.16 -10.34
C PRO A 191 2.44 -21.63 -10.79
N GLU A 192 2.76 -22.56 -9.88
CA GLU A 192 2.94 -23.99 -10.21
C GLU A 192 1.62 -24.75 -10.19
N THR A 193 0.75 -24.49 -9.21
CA THR A 193 -0.48 -25.26 -8.99
C THR A 193 -1.74 -24.56 -9.48
N GLY A 194 -1.66 -23.26 -9.80
CA GLY A 194 -2.83 -22.44 -10.19
C GLY A 194 -3.86 -22.20 -9.07
N ARG A 195 -3.61 -22.74 -7.87
CA ARG A 195 -4.53 -22.69 -6.72
C ARG A 195 -4.66 -21.26 -6.20
N LEU A 196 -5.88 -20.89 -5.82
CA LEU A 196 -6.19 -19.55 -5.31
C LEU A 196 -5.80 -19.44 -3.82
N HIS A 197 -4.95 -18.49 -3.51
CA HIS A 197 -4.54 -18.11 -2.17
C HIS A 197 -4.97 -16.67 -1.87
N PHE A 198 -5.10 -16.36 -0.59
CA PHE A 198 -5.25 -14.99 -0.11
C PHE A 198 -4.08 -14.64 0.81
N HIS A 199 -3.34 -13.59 0.46
CA HIS A 199 -2.32 -13.00 1.31
C HIS A 199 -2.83 -11.67 1.87
N GLY A 200 -2.73 -11.48 3.18
CA GLY A 200 -3.24 -10.26 3.80
C GLY A 200 -2.53 -9.86 5.08
N LEU A 201 -2.58 -8.57 5.37
CA LEU A 201 -2.29 -7.99 6.67
C LEU A 201 -3.60 -7.85 7.44
N ILE A 202 -3.60 -8.30 8.69
CA ILE A 202 -4.75 -8.21 9.58
C ILE A 202 -4.34 -7.53 10.89
N TYR A 203 -5.25 -6.69 11.37
CA TYR A 203 -5.30 -6.20 12.73
C TYR A 203 -6.49 -6.83 13.44
N VAL A 204 -6.21 -7.62 14.46
CA VAL A 204 -7.20 -8.19 15.37
C VAL A 204 -7.13 -7.43 16.70
N PRO A 205 -8.19 -6.76 17.16
CA PRO A 205 -8.20 -6.15 18.49
C PRO A 205 -7.96 -7.19 19.59
N CYS A 206 -7.44 -6.75 20.74
CA CYS A 206 -7.24 -7.62 21.90
C CYS A 206 -8.57 -8.29 22.29
N GLY A 207 -8.55 -9.61 22.52
CA GLY A 207 -9.74 -10.39 22.87
C GLY A 207 -10.71 -10.71 21.73
N GLU A 208 -10.47 -10.19 20.51
CA GLU A 208 -11.38 -10.34 19.36
C GLU A 208 -10.96 -11.42 18.35
N MET A 209 -9.94 -12.20 18.67
CA MET A 209 -9.56 -13.35 17.85
C MET A 209 -10.70 -14.38 17.86
N ILE A 210 -11.06 -14.88 16.68
CA ILE A 210 -12.02 -15.98 16.54
C ILE A 210 -11.25 -17.26 16.31
N GLY A 211 -11.61 -18.31 17.04
CA GLY A 211 -10.86 -19.55 17.01
C GLY A 211 -9.53 -19.48 17.77
N ASN A 212 -8.88 -20.62 17.91
CA ASN A 212 -7.58 -20.77 18.55
C ASN A 212 -6.49 -20.89 17.49
N ILE A 213 -5.35 -20.25 17.76
CA ILE A 213 -4.16 -20.37 16.92
C ILE A 213 -3.22 -21.39 17.56
N GLU A 214 -2.95 -22.47 16.84
CA GLU A 214 -2.03 -23.52 17.26
C GLU A 214 -0.81 -23.55 16.34
N GLU A 215 0.36 -23.78 16.92
CA GLU A 215 1.59 -23.95 16.17
C GLU A 215 1.73 -25.41 15.71
N LYS A 216 1.77 -25.60 14.39
CA LYS A 216 1.89 -26.92 13.75
C LYS A 216 3.15 -27.00 12.92
N LYS A 217 3.68 -28.22 12.77
CA LYS A 217 4.84 -28.52 11.94
C LYS A 217 4.40 -29.29 10.71
N ASP A 218 4.90 -28.90 9.55
CA ASP A 218 4.67 -29.60 8.28
C ASP A 218 5.96 -29.63 7.48
N TYR A 219 6.13 -30.64 6.64
CA TYR A 219 7.27 -30.75 5.75
C TYR A 219 6.96 -30.02 4.44
N SER A 220 7.70 -28.96 4.15
CA SER A 220 7.57 -28.26 2.87
C SER A 220 8.40 -28.97 1.81
N THR A 221 7.74 -29.64 0.88
CA THR A 221 8.39 -30.26 -0.29
C THR A 221 9.07 -29.20 -1.17
N ALA A 222 8.47 -28.02 -1.32
CA ALA A 222 9.03 -26.92 -2.11
C ALA A 222 10.34 -26.35 -1.54
N GLN A 223 10.51 -26.35 -0.22
CA GLN A 223 11.72 -25.85 0.44
C GLN A 223 12.63 -26.97 0.98
N GLY A 224 12.22 -28.23 0.82
CA GLY A 224 12.94 -29.40 1.33
C GLY A 224 13.20 -29.37 2.84
N LYS A 225 12.31 -28.75 3.63
CA LYS A 225 12.54 -28.58 5.08
C LYS A 225 11.25 -28.55 5.89
N MET A 226 11.37 -28.91 7.17
CA MET A 226 10.33 -28.69 8.16
C MET A 226 10.03 -27.19 8.29
N GLN A 227 8.76 -26.86 8.17
CA GLN A 227 8.24 -25.52 8.37
C GLN A 227 7.25 -25.55 9.53
N THR A 228 7.27 -24.45 10.26
CA THR A 228 6.32 -24.23 11.34
C THR A 228 5.33 -23.18 10.87
N TYR A 229 4.04 -23.49 11.00
CA TYR A 229 2.96 -22.60 10.62
C TYR A 229 1.95 -22.52 11.76
N ARG A 230 1.17 -21.45 11.78
CA ARG A 230 0.22 -21.16 12.85
C ARG A 230 -1.19 -21.27 12.32
N GLU A 231 -1.84 -22.38 12.61
CA GLU A 231 -3.17 -22.66 12.11
C GLU A 231 -4.22 -22.10 13.07
N ASN A 232 -5.18 -21.36 12.53
CA ASN A 232 -6.41 -21.00 13.21
C ASN A 232 -7.50 -22.04 12.89
N ASP A 233 -8.08 -22.62 13.93
CA ASP A 233 -9.10 -23.69 13.84
C ASP A 233 -10.36 -23.25 13.06
N PHE A 234 -10.91 -22.07 13.35
CA PHE A 234 -12.09 -21.52 12.69
C PHE A 234 -11.87 -21.35 11.18
N PHE A 235 -10.71 -20.84 10.77
CA PHE A 235 -10.38 -20.71 9.35
C PHE A 235 -10.06 -22.07 8.71
N SER A 236 -9.50 -23.02 9.46
CA SER A 236 -9.23 -24.38 8.99
C SER A 236 -10.53 -25.11 8.68
N GLU A 237 -11.49 -25.06 9.61
CA GLU A 237 -12.81 -25.64 9.45
C GLU A 237 -13.58 -24.99 8.29
N ALA A 238 -13.65 -23.65 8.27
CA ALA A 238 -14.45 -22.90 7.30
C ALA A 238 -13.85 -22.88 5.88
N PHE A 239 -12.53 -22.84 5.75
CA PHE A 239 -11.87 -22.62 4.46
C PHE A 239 -10.85 -23.68 4.08
N GLY A 240 -10.04 -24.13 5.03
CA GLY A 240 -8.91 -25.02 4.80
C GLY A 240 -7.60 -24.43 5.33
N ARG A 241 -6.47 -24.89 4.78
CA ARG A 241 -5.14 -24.56 5.27
C ARG A 241 -4.94 -23.04 5.41
N ASN A 242 -4.48 -22.63 6.58
CA ASN A 242 -4.21 -21.24 6.89
C ASN A 242 -2.95 -21.10 7.74
N ASP A 243 -2.32 -19.93 7.64
CA ASP A 243 -1.17 -19.56 8.44
C ASP A 243 -1.33 -18.13 8.95
N PHE A 244 -1.32 -17.95 10.27
CA PHE A 244 -1.41 -16.69 11.00
C PHE A 244 -0.04 -16.35 11.59
N THR A 245 0.85 -15.84 10.77
CA THR A 245 2.18 -15.41 11.22
C THR A 245 2.06 -14.09 11.98
N PRO A 246 2.42 -14.01 13.28
CA PRO A 246 2.44 -12.78 14.04
C PRO A 246 3.38 -11.78 13.37
N LEU A 247 2.93 -10.54 13.29
CA LEU A 247 3.68 -9.46 12.65
C LEU A 247 4.04 -8.41 13.69
N GLY A 248 5.34 -8.29 13.95
CA GLY A 248 5.89 -7.19 14.77
C GLY A 248 6.01 -5.90 13.96
N GLU A 249 6.09 -4.75 14.65
CA GLU A 249 6.26 -3.44 14.00
C GLU A 249 7.55 -3.37 13.17
N MET A 250 8.64 -3.95 13.66
CA MET A 250 9.92 -4.03 12.94
C MET A 250 9.81 -4.89 11.66
N GLN A 251 9.02 -5.96 11.69
CA GLN A 251 8.79 -6.81 10.51
C GLN A 251 7.87 -6.12 9.49
N LEU A 252 7.03 -5.18 9.90
CA LEU A 252 6.25 -4.38 8.95
C LEU A 252 7.07 -3.25 8.32
N LYS A 253 7.92 -2.58 9.12
CA LYS A 253 8.79 -1.47 8.66
C LYS A 253 9.95 -1.97 7.80
N TYR A 254 10.64 -3.02 8.24
CA TYR A 254 11.85 -3.53 7.59
C TYR A 254 11.66 -4.90 6.94
N GLY A 255 10.66 -5.67 7.39
CA GLY A 255 10.35 -6.93 6.74
C GLY A 255 9.72 -6.67 5.38
N ARG A 256 10.23 -7.37 4.38
CA ARG A 256 9.76 -7.30 2.98
C ARG A 256 8.30 -7.77 2.80
N THR A 257 7.51 -7.88 3.87
CA THR A 257 6.11 -8.33 3.92
C THR A 257 5.20 -7.45 3.07
N VAL A 258 5.35 -6.12 3.18
CA VAL A 258 4.57 -5.18 2.34
C VAL A 258 4.94 -5.35 0.88
N ASP A 259 6.24 -5.46 0.57
CA ASP A 259 6.72 -5.67 -0.79
C ASP A 259 6.34 -7.04 -1.36
N TYR A 260 6.25 -8.06 -0.51
CA TYR A 260 5.77 -9.39 -0.86
C TYR A 260 4.33 -9.32 -1.36
N ILE A 261 3.41 -8.67 -0.65
CA ILE A 261 2.03 -8.48 -1.15
C ILE A 261 2.00 -7.58 -2.40
N VAL A 262 2.83 -6.53 -2.44
CA VAL A 262 2.91 -5.61 -3.58
C VAL A 262 3.41 -6.29 -4.86
N LYS A 263 4.26 -7.31 -4.75
CA LYS A 263 4.69 -8.16 -5.87
C LYS A 263 3.49 -8.78 -6.58
N TYR A 264 2.51 -9.27 -5.82
CA TYR A 264 1.34 -9.95 -6.35
C TYR A 264 0.28 -9.02 -6.94
N ILE A 265 0.15 -7.80 -6.41
CA ILE A 265 -0.65 -6.73 -7.03
C ILE A 265 -0.16 -6.42 -8.47
N GLY A 266 1.14 -6.58 -8.72
CA GLY A 266 1.75 -6.42 -10.03
C GLY A 266 1.46 -7.58 -10.97
N LYS A 267 1.68 -8.81 -10.51
CA LYS A 267 1.62 -10.02 -11.36
C LYS A 267 0.22 -10.37 -11.84
N THR A 268 -0.77 -10.38 -10.95
CA THR A 268 -2.11 -10.89 -11.30
C THR A 268 -3.07 -9.78 -11.74
N ASN A 269 -2.61 -8.52 -11.74
CA ASN A 269 -3.42 -7.31 -11.90
C ASN A 269 -4.67 -7.26 -10.98
N GLU A 270 -4.70 -8.08 -9.93
CA GLU A 270 -5.85 -8.26 -9.06
C GLU A 270 -6.18 -7.00 -8.27
N ARG A 271 -7.46 -6.85 -7.94
CA ARG A 271 -7.92 -5.76 -7.09
C ARG A 271 -7.62 -6.08 -5.64
N ILE A 272 -6.91 -5.17 -4.97
CA ILE A 272 -6.66 -5.23 -3.52
C ILE A 272 -8.01 -5.24 -2.79
N CYS A 273 -8.17 -6.14 -1.83
CA CYS A 273 -9.29 -6.16 -0.90
C CYS A 273 -8.86 -5.52 0.42
N TYR A 274 -9.68 -4.64 1.01
CA TYR A 274 -9.39 -4.05 2.31
C TYR A 274 -10.67 -3.61 3.03
N SER A 275 -10.64 -3.57 4.36
CA SER A 275 -11.76 -3.10 5.18
C SER A 275 -11.97 -1.59 5.05
N ARG A 276 -13.17 -1.13 5.42
CA ARG A 276 -13.42 0.31 5.56
C ARG A 276 -12.60 0.86 6.74
N GLY A 277 -12.36 2.17 6.72
CA GLY A 277 -11.67 2.83 7.83
C GLY A 277 -10.14 2.70 7.87
N ILE A 278 -9.50 2.22 6.81
CA ILE A 278 -8.03 2.21 6.68
C ILE A 278 -7.62 3.40 5.80
N PRO A 279 -7.25 4.56 6.35
CA PRO A 279 -6.88 5.73 5.56
C PRO A 279 -5.57 5.52 4.80
N THR A 280 -5.40 6.25 3.69
CA THR A 280 -4.10 6.39 2.99
C THR A 280 -3.35 7.65 3.39
N VAL A 281 -4.11 8.63 3.87
CA VAL A 281 -3.66 9.94 4.34
C VAL A 281 -4.60 10.34 5.49
N ILE A 282 -4.08 11.07 6.47
CA ILE A 282 -4.88 11.76 7.47
C ILE A 282 -4.69 13.28 7.31
N CYS A 283 -5.65 14.06 7.79
CA CYS A 283 -5.53 15.51 7.83
C CYS A 283 -5.40 15.96 9.29
N LYS A 284 -4.35 16.68 9.64
CA LYS A 284 -4.11 17.18 11.00
C LYS A 284 -3.58 18.61 10.96
N LYS A 285 -3.95 19.40 11.96
CA LYS A 285 -3.40 20.74 12.19
C LYS A 285 -2.02 20.56 12.84
N LEU A 286 -0.98 21.19 12.29
CA LEU A 286 0.38 21.08 12.77
C LEU A 286 0.96 22.48 13.01
N SER A 287 1.86 22.55 13.98
CA SER A 287 2.71 23.70 14.28
C SER A 287 4.16 23.41 13.88
N GLU A 288 5.02 24.44 13.91
CA GLU A 288 6.47 24.30 13.65
C GLU A 288 7.12 23.24 14.56
N ALA A 289 6.71 23.15 15.82
CA ALA A 289 7.25 22.18 16.77
C ALA A 289 6.99 20.71 16.36
N ASN A 290 6.10 20.46 15.39
CA ASN A 290 5.82 19.12 14.89
C ASN A 290 6.68 18.73 13.68
N ILE A 291 7.40 19.69 13.09
CA ILE A 291 8.13 19.53 11.83
C ILE A 291 9.62 19.43 12.13
N ILE A 292 10.27 18.40 11.60
CA ILE A 292 11.72 18.23 11.67
C ILE A 292 12.39 19.11 10.63
N THR A 293 11.97 18.95 9.37
CA THR A 293 12.56 19.67 8.24
C THR A 293 11.60 19.68 7.05
N ALA A 294 11.83 20.63 6.13
CA ALA A 294 11.16 20.72 4.85
C ALA A 294 12.06 20.23 3.73
N TYR A 295 11.47 19.63 2.69
CA TYR A 295 12.18 19.26 1.47
C TYR A 295 11.26 19.37 0.25
N LYS A 296 11.85 19.52 -0.93
CA LYS A 296 11.11 19.67 -2.19
C LYS A 296 11.26 18.41 -3.03
N ASP A 297 10.13 17.76 -3.33
CA ASP A 297 10.03 16.62 -4.25
C ASP A 297 8.78 16.80 -5.11
N TYR A 298 8.97 17.50 -6.24
CA TYR A 298 7.97 18.15 -7.10
C TYR A 298 7.08 19.20 -6.40
N VAL A 299 6.74 18.96 -5.14
CA VAL A 299 6.00 19.82 -4.22
C VAL A 299 6.76 19.92 -2.90
N GLU A 300 6.52 20.99 -2.16
CA GLU A 300 7.06 21.15 -0.82
C GLU A 300 6.41 20.14 0.15
N LYS A 301 7.25 19.45 0.92
CA LYS A 301 6.89 18.41 1.88
C LYS A 301 7.64 18.64 3.18
N TYR A 302 7.07 18.10 4.26
CA TYR A 302 7.63 18.23 5.59
C TYR A 302 7.76 16.87 6.23
N ILE A 303 8.88 16.62 6.90
CA ILE A 303 9.12 15.43 7.71
C ILE A 303 8.67 15.76 9.14
N LEU A 304 7.89 14.89 9.76
CA LEU A 304 7.35 15.10 11.11
C LEU A 304 8.07 14.24 12.15
N PHE A 305 8.03 14.68 13.42
CA PHE A 305 8.45 13.84 14.53
C PHE A 305 7.51 12.64 14.73
N ASP A 306 8.04 11.52 15.20
CA ASP A 306 7.30 10.26 15.35
C ASP A 306 6.14 10.35 16.36
N ASN A 307 6.27 11.21 17.37
CA ASN A 307 5.25 11.41 18.41
C ASN A 307 4.07 12.30 17.97
N VAL A 308 4.12 12.87 16.77
CA VAL A 308 3.07 13.79 16.27
C VAL A 308 1.78 13.03 15.97
N ILE A 309 1.90 11.79 15.49
CA ILE A 309 0.79 10.94 15.08
C ILE A 309 0.67 9.76 16.04
N ASP A 310 -0.47 9.70 16.73
CA ASP A 310 -0.82 8.54 17.54
C ASP A 310 -1.82 7.67 16.77
N TRP A 311 -1.53 6.38 16.63
CA TRP A 311 -2.37 5.52 15.81
C TRP A 311 -3.78 5.36 16.40
N GLU A 312 -3.93 5.25 17.72
CA GLU A 312 -5.24 5.02 18.32
C GLU A 312 -6.13 6.26 18.22
N ARG A 313 -5.60 7.42 18.62
CA ARG A 313 -6.27 8.71 18.60
C ARG A 313 -6.52 9.19 17.17
N ASP A 314 -5.49 9.20 16.33
CA ASP A 314 -5.55 9.89 15.04
C ASP A 314 -6.02 8.98 13.90
N ILE A 315 -5.96 7.64 14.03
CA ILE A 315 -6.18 6.71 12.91
C ILE A 315 -7.24 5.65 13.25
N LEU A 316 -7.20 5.06 14.44
CA LEU A 316 -8.17 4.06 14.88
C LEU A 316 -9.54 4.70 15.13
N ARG A 317 -9.60 5.73 15.98
CA ARG A 317 -10.86 6.37 16.41
C ARG A 317 -11.54 7.20 15.33
N ARG A 318 -10.80 7.68 14.32
CA ARG A 318 -11.35 8.40 13.15
C ARG A 318 -12.34 7.58 12.31
N THR A 319 -12.50 6.28 12.58
CA THR A 319 -13.46 5.43 11.88
C THR A 319 -14.79 5.27 12.61
N LYS A 320 -14.88 5.66 13.89
CA LYS A 320 -16.15 5.65 14.66
C LYS A 320 -16.90 6.96 14.55
N TYR A 321 -16.18 8.08 14.58
CA TYR A 321 -16.75 9.35 14.15
C TYR A 321 -16.88 9.29 12.64
N SER A 322 -18.07 9.61 12.13
CA SER A 322 -18.31 9.85 10.71
C SER A 322 -17.09 10.54 10.12
N GLN A 323 -16.71 10.14 8.90
CA GLN A 323 -15.84 10.99 8.09
C GLN A 323 -16.34 12.42 8.30
N ILE A 324 -15.56 13.24 9.02
CA ILE A 324 -15.82 14.66 9.11
C ILE A 324 -15.81 15.06 7.66
N ARG A 325 -17.01 15.26 7.09
CA ARG A 325 -17.11 15.73 5.73
C ARG A 325 -16.44 17.09 5.76
N VAL A 326 -15.82 17.51 4.66
CA VAL A 326 -15.33 18.89 4.56
C VAL A 326 -16.44 19.88 4.94
N ILE A 327 -17.71 19.51 4.76
CA ILE A 327 -18.89 20.24 5.22
C ILE A 327 -19.04 20.32 6.74
N ASP A 328 -18.69 19.28 7.51
CA ASP A 328 -18.83 19.29 8.98
C ASP A 328 -17.79 20.21 9.63
N VAL A 329 -16.62 20.41 9.01
CA VAL A 329 -15.60 21.41 9.42
C VAL A 329 -16.05 22.83 9.06
N LEU A 330 -16.79 23.00 7.97
CA LEU A 330 -17.20 24.31 7.46
C LEU A 330 -18.52 24.78 8.07
N CYS A 331 -19.38 23.86 8.54
CA CYS A 331 -20.74 24.17 9.00
C CYS A 331 -20.94 24.12 10.52
N ASN A 332 -19.93 23.73 11.30
CA ASN A 332 -20.03 23.79 12.76
C ASN A 332 -18.75 24.40 13.37
N PRO A 333 -18.60 25.74 13.34
CA PRO A 333 -17.55 26.39 14.12
C PRO A 333 -17.78 26.08 15.62
N PRO A 334 -16.72 25.91 16.42
CA PRO A 334 -16.87 25.78 17.86
C PRO A 334 -17.65 27.00 18.37
N ARG A 335 -18.76 26.76 19.07
CA ARG A 335 -19.43 27.82 19.82
C ARG A 335 -18.43 28.28 20.87
N VAL A 336 -17.97 29.51 20.72
CA VAL A 336 -17.21 30.20 21.74
C VAL A 336 -18.21 30.54 22.84
N ALA A 337 -18.11 29.84 23.97
CA ALA A 337 -18.52 30.26 25.31
C ALA A 337 -17.77 29.40 26.32
#